data_AF-A0A6P1E2A7-F1
#
_entry.id   AF-A0A6P1E2A7-F1
#
_cell.length_a   1.000
_cell.length_b   1.000
_cell.length_c   1.000
_cell.angle_alpha   90.00
_cell.angle_beta   90.00
_cell.angle_gamma   90.00
#
_symmetry.space_group_name_H-M   'P 1'
#
loop_
_entity.id
_entity.type
_entity.pdbx_description
1 polymer ?
#
loop_
_entity_poly.entity_id
_entity_poly.type
_entity_poly.pdbx_seq_one_letter_code
_entity_poly.pdbx_strand_id
1 'polypeptide(L)'
;LCLLVYAALEQRIREVLKAEQATVPDQKGKPTTRPTARWVFQFFKGIHVLVVEHVEQIVLHVEQHHSVLLQLLGPRYVAIYSASG
;
A
#
# COMPACT_ATOMS: atom_id res chain seq x y z
N LEU A 1 -0.60 -15.07 15.93
CA LEU A 1 -1.41 -14.20 15.04
C LEU A 1 -1.79 -12.95 15.84
N CYS A 2 -1.34 -11.76 15.46
CA CYS A 2 -1.54 -10.52 16.24
C CYS A 2 -2.78 -9.75 15.72
N LEU A 3 -3.99 -10.22 16.05
CA LEU A 3 -5.26 -9.67 15.53
C LEU A 3 -5.44 -8.17 15.83
N LEU A 4 -4.94 -7.71 16.98
CA LEU A 4 -4.98 -6.31 17.39
C LEU A 4 -4.24 -5.40 16.39
N VAL A 5 -3.04 -5.81 15.96
CA VAL A 5 -2.23 -5.03 15.01
C VAL A 5 -2.94 -4.92 13.67
N TYR A 6 -3.54 -6.02 13.20
CA TYR A 6 -4.32 -6.01 11.96
C TYR A 6 -5.55 -5.11 12.07
N ALA A 7 -6.30 -5.20 13.17
CA ALA A 7 -7.47 -4.36 13.40
C ALA A 7 -7.10 -2.86 13.46
N ALA A 8 -6.00 -2.52 14.14
CA ALA A 8 -5.50 -1.14 14.22
C ALA A 8 -5.08 -0.59 12.85
N LEU A 9 -4.39 -1.40 12.03
CA LEU A 9 -4.03 -1.02 10.66
C LEU A 9 -5.27 -0.83 9.78
N GLU A 10 -6.23 -1.74 9.85
CA GLU A 10 -7.49 -1.63 9.10
C GLU A 10 -8.26 -0.37 9.46
N GLN A 11 -8.37 -0.05 10.77
CA GLN A 11 -9.02 1.18 11.22
C GLN A 11 -8.33 2.41 10.65
N ARG A 12 -7.00 2.50 10.80
CA ARG A 12 -6.23 3.64 10.30
C ARG A 12 -6.38 3.82 8.78
N ILE A 13 -6.31 2.74 8.01
CA ILE A 13 -6.49 2.79 6.55
C ILE A 13 -7.89 3.28 6.19
N ARG A 14 -8.92 2.78 6.87
CA ARG A 14 -10.33 3.16 6.62
C ARG A 14 -10.60 4.62 7.00
N GLU A 15 -9.99 5.11 8.07
CA GLU A 15 -10.10 6.52 8.50
C GLU A 15 -9.54 7.45 7.43
N VAL A 16 -8.34 7.17 6.91
CA VAL A 16 -7.73 7.97 5.84
C VAL A 16 -8.57 7.90 4.57
N LEU A 17 -8.99 6.71 4.14
CA LEU A 17 -9.84 6.55 2.95
C LEU A 17 -11.14 7.35 3.05
N LYS A 18 -11.73 7.39 4.25
CA LYS A 18 -12.94 8.18 4.50
C LYS A 18 -12.67 9.68 4.48
N ALA A 19 -11.55 10.13 5.07
CA ALA A 19 -11.16 11.54 5.10
C ALA A 19 -10.89 12.08 3.69
N GLU A 20 -10.23 11.30 2.84
CA GLU A 20 -9.87 11.68 1.47
C GLU A 20 -10.96 11.33 0.44
N GLN A 21 -12.09 10.74 0.86
CA GLN A 21 -13.15 10.24 -0.03
C GLN A 21 -12.60 9.31 -1.14
N ALA A 22 -11.53 8.58 -0.82
CA ALA A 22 -10.82 7.70 -1.72
C ALA A 22 -11.31 6.26 -1.59
N THR A 23 -11.07 5.47 -2.63
CA THR A 23 -11.35 4.03 -2.62
C THR A 23 -10.13 3.27 -3.12
N VAL A 24 -9.99 2.04 -2.62
CA VAL A 24 -8.98 1.10 -3.11
C VAL A 24 -9.69 -0.08 -3.74
N PRO A 25 -9.10 -0.75 -4.76
CA PRO A 25 -9.69 -1.97 -5.29
C PRO A 25 -9.73 -3.05 -4.21
N ASP A 26 -10.79 -3.85 -4.18
CA ASP A 26 -10.91 -5.07 -3.39
C ASP A 26 -10.27 -6.27 -4.12
N GLN A 27 -10.35 -7.48 -3.55
CA GLN A 27 -9.83 -8.71 -4.16
C GLN A 27 -10.41 -9.04 -5.55
N LYS A 28 -11.57 -8.46 -5.90
CA LYS A 28 -12.24 -8.62 -7.19
C LYS A 28 -12.05 -7.40 -8.09
N GLY A 29 -11.19 -6.45 -7.70
CA GLY A 29 -10.92 -5.21 -8.41
C GLY A 29 -11.99 -4.13 -8.26
N LYS A 30 -12.98 -4.30 -7.38
CA LYS A 30 -14.05 -3.31 -7.17
C LYS A 30 -13.63 -2.24 -6.16
N PRO A 31 -13.99 -0.97 -6.38
CA PRO A 31 -13.67 0.09 -5.41
C PRO A 31 -14.32 -0.19 -4.06
N THR A 32 -13.52 -0.14 -2.99
CA THR A 32 -13.96 -0.31 -1.60
C THR A 32 -13.32 0.72 -0.69
N THR A 33 -14.08 1.15 0.32
CA THR A 33 -13.62 1.99 1.44
C THR A 33 -13.28 1.17 2.68
N ARG A 34 -13.49 -0.15 2.64
CA ARG A 34 -13.32 -1.07 3.78
C ARG A 34 -12.42 -2.25 3.43
N PRO A 35 -11.15 -2.01 3.06
CA PRO A 35 -10.22 -3.10 2.81
C PRO A 35 -9.86 -3.84 4.12
N THR A 36 -9.31 -5.04 3.98
CA THR A 36 -8.64 -5.76 5.08
C THR A 36 -7.14 -5.54 4.99
N ALA A 37 -6.44 -5.54 6.12
CA ALA A 37 -4.98 -5.34 6.13
C ALA A 37 -4.28 -6.48 5.36
N ARG A 38 -4.82 -7.70 5.44
CA ARG A 38 -4.34 -8.83 4.63
C ARG A 38 -4.41 -8.54 3.13
N TRP A 39 -5.53 -8.01 2.66
CA TRP A 39 -5.68 -7.65 1.25
C TRP A 39 -4.72 -6.53 0.86
N VAL A 40 -4.61 -5.49 1.68
CA VAL A 40 -3.67 -4.37 1.44
C VAL A 40 -2.24 -4.88 1.33
N PHE A 41 -1.81 -5.81 2.19
CA PHE A 41 -0.49 -6.43 2.05
C PHE A 41 -0.34 -7.29 0.80
N GLN A 42 -1.39 -8.01 0.38
CA GLN A 42 -1.36 -8.76 -0.89
C GLN A 42 -1.26 -7.84 -2.09
N PHE A 43 -1.95 -6.69 -2.05
CA PHE A 43 -1.88 -5.66 -3.07
C PHE A 43 -0.43 -5.16 -3.24
N PHE A 44 0.29 -4.96 -2.14
CA PHE A 44 1.71 -4.61 -2.17
C PHE A 44 2.66 -5.71 -2.64
N LYS A 45 2.25 -6.99 -2.69
CA LYS A 45 3.14 -8.07 -3.15
C LYS A 45 3.50 -7.99 -4.64
N GLY A 46 2.74 -7.23 -5.43
CA GLY A 46 3.09 -6.95 -6.82
C GLY A 46 4.20 -5.90 -6.98
N ILE A 47 4.53 -5.17 -5.92
CA ILE A 47 5.66 -4.23 -5.93
C ILE A 47 6.93 -5.02 -5.67
N HIS A 48 7.76 -5.15 -6.71
CA HIS A 48 9.02 -5.87 -6.64
C HIS A 48 10.15 -4.88 -6.35
N VAL A 49 10.92 -5.12 -5.29
CA VAL A 49 12.19 -4.41 -5.08
C VAL A 49 13.28 -5.26 -5.72
N LEU A 50 13.81 -4.80 -6.84
CA LEU A 50 14.98 -5.38 -7.49
C LEU A 50 16.23 -4.78 -6.84
N VAL A 51 17.15 -5.61 -6.38
CA VAL A 51 18.43 -5.16 -5.83
C VAL A 51 19.51 -5.50 -6.85
N VAL A 52 20.14 -4.48 -7.45
CA VAL A 52 21.26 -4.63 -8.38
C VAL A 52 22.56 -4.46 -7.61
N GLU A 53 23.42 -5.48 -7.67
CA GLU A 53 24.78 -5.50 -7.10
C GLU A 53 24.91 -5.01 -5.64
N HIS A 54 23.85 -5.11 -4.83
CA HIS A 54 23.80 -4.64 -3.43
C HIS A 54 23.97 -3.12 -3.22
N VAL A 55 23.95 -2.32 -4.29
CA VAL A 55 24.15 -0.86 -4.23
C VAL A 55 22.89 -0.10 -4.64
N GLU A 56 22.09 -0.62 -5.59
CA GLU A 56 20.91 0.05 -6.11
C GLU A 56 19.63 -0.77 -5.84
N GLN A 57 18.61 -0.11 -5.31
CA GLN A 57 17.27 -0.65 -5.13
C GLN A 57 16.37 -0.02 -6.19
N ILE A 58 15.80 -0.83 -7.08
CA ILE A 58 14.86 -0.39 -8.10
C ILE A 58 13.49 -0.94 -7.74
N VAL A 59 12.50 -0.07 -7.53
CA VAL A 59 11.12 -0.48 -7.23
C VAL A 59 10.38 -0.63 -8.56
N LEU A 60 10.16 -1.88 -8.94
CA LEU A 60 9.46 -2.27 -10.17
C LEU A 60 7.95 -2.45 -9.89
N HIS A 61 7.13 -2.22 -10.91
CA HIS A 61 5.66 -2.42 -10.89
C HIS A 61 4.87 -1.47 -9.95
N VAL A 62 5.34 -0.23 -9.73
CA VAL A 62 4.50 0.81 -9.11
C VAL A 62 3.47 1.33 -10.12
N GLU A 63 2.37 0.62 -10.27
CA GLU A 63 1.22 1.11 -11.05
C GLU A 63 0.48 2.26 -10.33
N GLN A 64 -0.34 3.03 -11.06
CA GLN A 64 -1.06 4.20 -10.53
C GLN A 64 -1.90 3.87 -9.28
N HIS A 65 -2.45 2.67 -9.21
CA HIS A 65 -3.25 2.22 -8.07
C HIS A 65 -2.40 1.97 -6.80
N HIS A 66 -1.12 1.64 -6.94
CA HIS A 66 -0.17 1.58 -5.82
C HIS A 66 0.16 2.98 -5.30
N SER A 67 0.25 3.97 -6.18
CA SER A 67 0.55 5.36 -5.81
C SER A 67 -0.54 5.97 -4.94
N VAL A 68 -1.82 5.72 -5.25
CA VAL A 68 -2.96 6.16 -4.43
C VAL A 68 -2.84 5.59 -3.01
N LEU A 69 -2.56 4.28 -2.90
CA LEU A 69 -2.44 3.64 -1.60
C LEU A 69 -1.20 4.11 -0.82
N LEU A 70 -0.07 4.34 -1.49
CA LEU A 70 1.15 4.88 -0.88
C LEU A 70 0.96 6.32 -0.38
N GLN A 71 0.27 7.17 -1.13
CA GLN A 71 -0.08 8.53 -0.71
C GLN A 71 -1.00 8.50 0.52
N LEU A 72 -2.00 7.63 0.52
CA LEU A 72 -2.90 7.42 1.67
C LEU A 72 -2.17 6.92 2.93
N LEU A 73 -1.15 6.06 2.78
CA LEU A 73 -0.34 5.61 3.92
C LEU A 73 0.57 6.71 4.48
N GLY A 74 0.84 7.74 3.68
CA GLY A 74 1.53 8.95 4.07
C GLY A 74 2.97 9.05 3.53
N PRO A 75 3.60 10.23 3.70
CA PRO A 75 4.83 10.60 3.01
C PRO A 75 6.03 9.72 3.36
N ARG A 76 6.03 9.09 4.54
CA ARG A 76 7.08 8.14 4.94
C ARG A 76 7.06 6.86 4.11
N TYR A 77 5.87 6.39 3.73
CA TYR A 77 5.73 5.23 2.86
C TYR A 77 6.08 5.58 1.44
N VAL A 78 5.66 6.76 0.96
CA VAL A 78 6.11 7.28 -0.35
C VAL A 78 7.64 7.33 -0.42
N ALA A 79 8.32 7.87 0.60
CA ALA A 79 9.78 7.96 0.64
C ALA A 79 10.50 6.59 0.53
N ILE A 80 9.93 5.55 1.15
CA ILE A 80 10.49 4.18 1.10
C ILE A 80 10.37 3.58 -0.31
N TYR A 81 9.26 3.87 -1.01
CA TYR A 81 8.99 3.34 -2.35
C TYR A 81 9.42 4.28 -3.49
N SER A 82 9.80 5.53 -3.19
CA SER A 82 10.35 6.51 -4.14
C SER A 82 11.88 6.51 -4.19
N ALA A 83 12.53 5.79 -3.26
CA ALA A 83 13.96 5.55 -3.30
C ALA A 83 14.24 4.43 -4.32
N SER A 84 14.21 4.79 -5.60
CA SER A 84 14.61 3.90 -6.69
C SER A 84 14.87 4.70 -7.95
N GLY A 85 16.14 4.77 -8.31
CA GLY A 85 16.60 5.03 -9.67
C GLY A 85 16.57 3.74 -10.47
#